data_AF-A0A3D1SY10-F1
#
_entry.id   AF-A0A3D1SY10-F1
#
_cell.length_a   1.000
_cell.length_b   1.000
_cell.length_c   1.000
_cell.angle_alpha   90.00
_cell.angle_beta   90.00
_cell.angle_gamma   90.00
#
_symmetry.space_group_name_H-M   'P 1'
#
loop_
_entity.id
_entity.type
_entity.pdbx_description
1 polymer ?
#
loop_
_entity_poly.entity_id
_entity_poly.type
_entity_poly.pdbx_seq_one_letter_code
_entity_poly.pdbx_strand_id
1 'polypeptide(L)'
;MPRIILRRVELSGFGPYRDSVVVDLDDGLNVLSASNETGKSSLVSGIAAIIFGIPQTSDQVAFGQGRFRNWFNPRRFEGKLDFLADGVPHHIERDFDSNR
;
A
#
# COMPACT_ATOMS: atom_id res chain seq x y z
N MET A 1 23.77 -3.59 -4.49
CA MET A 1 22.37 -3.16 -4.29
C MET A 1 22.13 -3.10 -2.80
N PRO A 2 21.50 -2.05 -2.27
CA PRO A 2 21.21 -1.94 -0.85
C PRO A 2 20.24 -3.04 -0.42
N ARG A 3 20.42 -3.56 0.78
CA ARG A 3 19.49 -4.51 1.40
C ARG A 3 18.27 -3.74 1.90
N ILE A 4 17.09 -4.08 1.37
CA ILE A 4 15.81 -3.48 1.77
C ILE A 4 15.02 -4.47 2.64
N ILE A 5 14.54 -4.02 3.80
CA ILE A 5 13.65 -4.79 4.68
C ILE A 5 12.42 -3.94 4.97
N LEU A 6 11.24 -4.38 4.52
CA LEU A 6 9.98 -3.75 4.88
C LEU A 6 9.65 -4.08 6.34
N ARG A 7 9.16 -3.11 7.11
CA ARG A 7 8.90 -3.27 8.55
C ARG A 7 7.45 -3.06 8.93
N ARG A 8 6.81 -2.03 8.37
CA ARG A 8 5.40 -1.74 8.65
C ARG A 8 4.76 -1.11 7.44
N VAL A 9 3.55 -1.58 7.13
CA VAL A 9 2.70 -1.03 6.07
C VAL A 9 1.39 -0.59 6.71
N GLU A 10 0.98 0.65 6.47
CA GLU A 10 -0.37 1.14 6.76
C GLU A 10 -1.07 1.50 5.46
N LEU A 11 -2.32 1.08 5.30
CA LEU A 11 -3.18 1.48 4.18
C LEU A 11 -4.54 1.93 4.71
N SER A 12 -5.05 3.03 4.18
CA SER A 12 -6.38 3.56 4.52
C SER A 12 -7.16 3.89 3.25
N GLY A 13 -8.41 3.45 3.17
CA GLY A 13 -9.27 3.66 2.00
C GLY A 13 -8.83 2.98 0.72
N PHE A 14 -8.08 1.88 0.82
CA PHE A 14 -7.47 1.18 -0.31
C PHE A 14 -8.10 -0.21 -0.53
N GLY A 15 -8.67 -0.45 -1.72
CA GLY A 15 -9.32 -1.70 -2.07
C GLY A 15 -10.43 -2.06 -1.06
N PRO A 16 -10.40 -3.24 -0.41
CA PRO A 16 -11.38 -3.60 0.61
C PRO A 16 -11.17 -2.88 1.96
N TYR A 17 -10.02 -2.23 2.17
CA TYR A 17 -9.71 -1.56 3.44
C TYR A 17 -10.38 -0.18 3.50
N ARG A 18 -11.59 -0.12 4.07
CA ARG A 18 -12.28 1.16 4.27
C ARG A 18 -11.55 2.00 5.34
N ASP A 19 -11.27 1.37 6.46
CA ASP A 19 -10.54 1.95 7.59
C ASP A 19 -9.05 1.57 7.51
N SER A 20 -8.23 2.08 8.43
CA SER A 20 -6.79 1.77 8.44
C SER A 20 -6.52 0.31 8.76
N VAL A 21 -5.69 -0.32 7.93
CA VAL A 21 -5.05 -1.61 8.24
C VAL A 21 -3.55 -1.37 8.43
N VAL A 22 -2.99 -2.01 9.46
CA VAL A 22 -1.55 -1.98 9.76
C VAL A 22 -1.03 -3.41 9.74
N VAL A 23 0.06 -3.63 9.02
CA VAL A 23 0.73 -4.93 8.93
C VAL A 23 2.20 -4.73 9.26
N ASP A 24 2.67 -5.44 10.28
CA ASP A 24 4.08 -5.53 10.62
C ASP A 24 4.73 -6.69 9.86
N LEU A 25 5.94 -6.47 9.35
CA LEU A 25 6.70 -7.39 8.54
C LEU A 25 8.06 -7.63 9.17
N ASP A 26 8.49 -8.88 9.16
CA ASP A 26 9.78 -9.30 9.69
C ASP A 26 10.81 -9.56 8.59
N ASP A 27 12.06 -9.61 9.01
CA ASP A 27 13.15 -10.05 8.15
C ASP A 27 12.99 -11.54 7.83
N GLY A 28 12.88 -11.86 6.54
CA GLY A 28 12.66 -13.21 6.05
C GLY A 28 11.29 -13.41 5.38
N LEU A 29 10.77 -14.64 5.46
CA LEU A 29 9.53 -15.03 4.78
C LEU A 29 8.31 -14.65 5.62
N ASN A 30 7.51 -13.71 5.12
CA ASN A 30 6.24 -13.32 5.70
C ASN A 30 5.09 -14.04 4.96
N VAL A 31 4.15 -14.65 5.69
CA VAL A 31 3.02 -15.40 5.11
C VAL A 31 1.69 -14.85 5.64
N LEU A 32 0.87 -14.31 4.74
CA LEU A 32 -0.50 -13.88 5.05
C LEU A 32 -1.50 -14.88 4.45
N SER A 33 -2.04 -15.77 5.30
CA SER A 33 -3.11 -16.70 4.93
C SER A 33 -4.45 -16.19 5.47
N ALA A 34 -5.37 -15.90 4.56
CA ALA A 34 -6.71 -15.39 4.87
C ALA A 34 -7.66 -15.79 3.75
N SER A 35 -8.97 -15.69 3.99
CA SER A 35 -10.02 -15.94 3.01
C SER A 35 -9.88 -15.06 1.76
N ASN A 36 -10.57 -15.46 0.68
CA ASN A 36 -10.65 -14.62 -0.52
C ASN A 36 -11.29 -13.27 -0.19
N GLU A 37 -10.90 -12.26 -0.97
CA GLU A 37 -11.41 -10.87 -0.85
C GLU A 37 -11.09 -10.14 0.46
N THR A 38 -10.41 -10.78 1.42
CA THR A 38 -9.92 -10.13 2.65
C THR A 38 -8.84 -9.06 2.41
N GLY A 39 -8.36 -8.92 1.16
CA GLY A 39 -7.42 -7.87 0.79
C GLY A 39 -5.96 -8.28 0.65
N LYS A 40 -5.62 -9.58 0.73
CA LYS A 40 -4.24 -10.08 0.56
C LYS A 40 -3.53 -9.49 -0.66
N SER A 41 -4.16 -9.57 -1.84
CA SER A 41 -3.60 -8.99 -3.07
C SER A 41 -3.59 -7.46 -3.04
N SER A 42 -4.59 -6.85 -2.40
CA SER A 42 -4.67 -5.39 -2.22
C SER A 42 -3.54 -4.86 -1.32
N LEU A 43 -3.10 -5.61 -0.31
CA LEU A 43 -1.93 -5.25 0.50
C LEU A 43 -0.67 -5.17 -0.36
N VAL A 44 -0.43 -6.19 -1.20
CA VAL A 44 0.73 -6.22 -2.11
C VAL A 44 0.67 -5.05 -3.10
N SER A 45 -0.49 -4.80 -3.71
CA SER A 45 -0.67 -3.64 -4.59
C SER A 45 -0.50 -2.31 -3.86
N GLY A 46 -0.95 -2.22 -2.61
CA GLY A 46 -0.81 -1.03 -1.77
C GLY A 46 0.64 -0.70 -1.45
N ILE A 47 1.48 -1.71 -1.17
CA ILE A 47 2.94 -1.50 -1.00
C ILE A 47 3.54 -0.88 -2.26
N ALA A 48 3.22 -1.43 -3.44
CA ALA A 48 3.69 -0.88 -4.70
C ALA A 48 3.18 0.56 -4.93
N ALA A 49 1.91 0.82 -4.61
CA ALA A 49 1.31 2.15 -4.69
C ALA A 49 1.99 3.15 -3.76
N ILE A 50 2.39 2.77 -2.55
CA ILE A 50 3.13 3.65 -1.63
C ILE A 50 4.51 4.00 -2.22
N ILE A 51 5.22 3.02 -2.77
CA ILE A 51 6.59 3.25 -3.27
C ILE A 51 6.57 4.07 -4.56
N PHE A 52 5.70 3.72 -5.50
CA PHE A 52 5.76 4.24 -6.88
C PHE A 52 4.62 5.21 -7.24
N GLY A 53 3.61 5.32 -6.38
CA GLY A 53 2.39 6.05 -6.68
C GLY A 53 1.41 5.25 -7.54
N ILE A 54 0.23 5.82 -7.73
CA ILE A 54 -0.82 5.29 -8.59
C ILE A 54 -0.87 6.13 -9.88
N PRO A 55 -0.91 5.52 -11.07
CA PRO A 55 -1.08 6.28 -12.31
C PRO A 55 -2.27 7.26 -12.26
N GLN A 56 -1.98 8.54 -12.52
CA GLN A 56 -2.96 9.63 -12.57
C GLN A 56 -3.49 9.74 -14.00
N THR A 57 -4.43 8.88 -14.36
CA THR A 57 -4.90 8.78 -15.74
C THR A 57 -6.40 8.52 -15.80
N SER A 58 -7.05 9.11 -16.81
CA SER A 58 -8.45 8.87 -17.17
C SER A 58 -8.63 7.67 -18.10
N ASP A 59 -7.54 7.03 -18.51
CA ASP A 59 -7.57 5.82 -19.33
C ASP A 59 -8.23 4.68 -18.55
N GLN A 60 -9.32 4.14 -19.09
CA GLN A 60 -10.10 3.05 -18.48
C GLN A 60 -9.34 1.72 -18.45
N VAL A 61 -8.32 1.56 -19.31
CA VAL A 61 -7.46 0.38 -19.36
C VAL A 61 -6.35 0.47 -18.31
N ALA A 62 -5.91 1.69 -18.01
CA ALA A 62 -4.90 1.91 -16.99
C ALA A 62 -5.48 1.67 -15.59
N PHE A 63 -4.74 0.96 -14.76
CA PHE A 63 -5.09 0.73 -13.36
C PHE A 63 -4.84 2.00 -12.53
N GLY A 64 -5.65 3.03 -12.76
CA GLY A 64 -5.62 4.30 -12.05
C GLY A 64 -6.31 4.24 -10.67
N GLN A 65 -6.43 5.40 -10.03
CA GLN A 65 -6.95 5.53 -8.66
C GLN A 65 -8.30 4.86 -8.44
N GLY A 66 -9.24 4.97 -9.39
CA GLY A 66 -10.59 4.42 -9.26
C GLY A 66 -10.60 2.91 -8.99
N ARG A 67 -9.60 2.16 -9.46
CA ARG A 67 -9.48 0.72 -9.19
C ARG A 67 -9.09 0.43 -7.73
N PHE A 68 -8.20 1.26 -7.20
CA PHE A 68 -7.58 1.03 -5.89
C PHE A 68 -8.28 1.76 -4.77
N ARG A 69 -9.10 2.76 -5.07
CA ARG A 69 -9.92 3.45 -4.10
C ARG A 69 -11.00 2.52 -3.54
N ASN A 70 -11.21 2.57 -2.23
CA ASN A 70 -12.24 1.79 -1.59
C ASN A 70 -13.64 2.15 -2.12
N TRP A 71 -14.51 1.14 -2.22
CA TRP A 71 -15.86 1.28 -2.79
C TRP A 71 -16.75 2.28 -2.06
N PHE A 72 -16.55 2.46 -0.76
CA PHE A 72 -17.31 3.42 0.04
C PHE A 72 -16.70 4.82 0.02
N ASN A 73 -15.61 5.02 -0.74
CA ASN A 73 -14.92 6.30 -0.93
C ASN A 73 -14.73 7.09 0.39
N PRO A 74 -14.06 6.49 1.41
CA PRO A 74 -13.75 7.20 2.63
C PRO A 74 -12.84 8.40 2.34
N ARG A 75 -12.80 9.36 3.27
CA ARG A 75 -11.99 10.57 3.12
C ARG A 75 -10.48 10.28 2.99
N ARG A 76 -9.97 9.28 3.72
CA ARG A 76 -8.56 8.88 3.65
C ARG A 76 -8.36 7.95 2.46
N PHE A 77 -7.37 8.25 1.65
CA PHE A 77 -6.89 7.39 0.56
C PHE A 77 -5.37 7.54 0.49
N GLU A 78 -4.70 6.80 1.36
CA GLU A 78 -3.29 7.02 1.66
C GLU A 78 -2.61 5.74 2.15
N GLY A 79 -1.29 5.73 2.12
CA GLY A 79 -0.51 4.64 2.67
C GLY A 79 0.82 5.08 3.25
N LYS A 80 1.36 4.27 4.15
CA LYS A 80 2.63 4.50 4.82
C LYS A 80 3.47 3.23 4.79
N LEU A 81 4.78 3.40 4.60
CA LEU A 81 5.74 2.30 4.61
C LEU A 81 6.98 2.68 5.40
N ASP A 82 7.22 1.93 6.48
CA ASP A 82 8.49 1.91 7.18
C ASP A 82 9.36 0.79 6.62
N PHE A 83 10.62 1.09 6.33
CA PHE A 83 11.59 0.10 5.85
C PHE A 83 13.01 0.44 6.30
N LEU A 84 13.90 -0.55 6.24
CA LEU A 84 15.33 -0.38 6.43
C LEU A 84 16.03 -0.46 5.07
N ALA A 85 16.96 0.46 4.81
CA ALA A 85 17.91 0.37 3.70
C ALA A 85 19.33 0.28 4.28
N ASP A 86 19.98 -0.86 4.11
CA ASP A 86 21.28 -1.17 4.73
C ASP A 86 21.31 -0.88 6.25
N GLY A 87 20.20 -1.17 6.92
CA GLY A 87 20.01 -0.96 8.36
C GLY A 87 19.60 0.46 8.76
N VAL A 88 19.58 1.42 7.82
CA VAL A 88 19.12 2.79 8.07
C VAL A 88 17.59 2.84 7.95
N PRO A 89 16.87 3.38 8.95
CA PRO A 89 15.42 3.49 8.89
C PRO A 89 14.97 4.59 7.93
N HIS A 90 13.95 4.27 7.15
CA HIS A 90 13.29 5.16 6.21
C HIS A 90 11.77 5.04 6.32
N HIS A 91 11.10 6.10 5.90
CA HIS A 91 9.66 6.25 5.95
C HIS A 91 9.16 6.88 4.66
N ILE A 92 8.08 6.33 4.10
CA ILE A 92 7.32 6.93 3.01
C ILE A 92 5.89 7.07 3.49
N GLU A 93 5.35 8.28 3.41
CA GLU A 93 3.90 8.51 3.39
C GLU A 93 3.51 8.84 1.96
N ARG A 94 2.31 8.40 1.56
CA ARG A 94 1.75 8.78 0.28
C ARG A 94 0.27 9.08 0.38
N ASP A 95 -0.11 10.27 -0.07
CA ASP A 95 -1.47 10.59 -0.44
C ASP A 95 -1.71 10.07 -1.86
N PHE A 96 -2.63 9.12 -2.03
CA PHE A 96 -2.84 8.47 -3.33
C PHE A 96 -3.63 9.34 -4.30
N ASP A 97 -4.33 10.37 -3.83
CA ASP A 97 -5.03 11.35 -4.66
C ASP A 97 -4.04 12.25 -5.43
N SER A 98 -2.93 12.59 -4.79
CA SER A 98 -1.93 13.53 -5.31
C SER A 98 -0.57 12.89 -5.62
N ASN A 99 -0.35 11.64 -5.24
CA ASN A 99 0.95 10.94 -5.25
C ASN A 99 2.07 11.68 -4.50
N ARG A 100 1.72 12.57 -3.57
CA ARG A 100 2.70 13.26 -2.73
C ARG A 100 3.10 12.42 -1.54
#